data_AF-S9X7M8-F1
#
_entry.id   AF-S9X7M8-F1
#
_cell.length_a   1.000
_cell.length_b   1.000
_cell.length_c   1.000
_cell.angle_alpha   90.00
_cell.angle_beta   90.00
_cell.angle_gamma   90.00
#
_symmetry.space_group_name_H-M   'P 1'
#
loop_
_entity.id
_entity.type
_entity.pdbx_description
1 polymer ?
#
loop_
_entity_poly.entity_id
_entity_poly.type
_entity_poly.pdbx_seq_one_letter_code
_entity_poly.pdbx_strand_id
1 'polypeptide(L)'
;MDAVLQNFFQNVFEVSDLILLFSALSLAFKLHNLPETALNYCDNIRLTPKGLAEEYYDKVEKLIELNSFMIHPISIEVLQHLVLHAAKDFLDPSPEKILNLTRAIHYLDGIISEGSHSSATPEEIWKLTMTLKNIDSLVCIFFQTSPFMQKDIVEAQLVRLNNSFSETMFQKLLNSLCNQGLAMYKSARYLSVEEYIHNVNENEVKISLLLMEIDLKAYTPQNPMSKIQCFFLKYVLWTLKVLLYQPVITLSDEDFDKVQLLKEKLAESLVYCFRLSMDSFQEICEVGAPSFFFFDTLKKIFSLLFCRNEKYSYRNELFESMKLMKQLALKIDLAYSLKIIDDLTTISNCVYQKDYTKAGDLGDFEAIDSEIDHFCEFLFSNFYENSFSSI
;
A
#
# COMPACT_ATOMS: atom_id res chain seq x y z
N MET A 1 18.88 4.55 42.85
CA MET A 1 17.71 4.71 41.95
C MET A 1 17.93 3.87 40.71
N ASP A 2 19.10 3.96 40.08
CA ASP A 2 19.51 3.11 38.93
C ASP A 2 19.52 1.59 39.23
N ALA A 3 20.01 1.18 40.40
CA ALA A 3 20.00 -0.23 40.82
C ALA A 3 18.60 -0.80 41.13
N VAL A 4 17.60 0.07 41.35
CA VAL A 4 16.20 -0.32 41.59
C VAL A 4 15.44 -0.42 40.26
N LEU A 5 15.73 0.48 39.31
CA LEU A 5 15.24 0.39 37.93
C LEU A 5 15.82 -0.84 37.24
N GLN A 6 17.12 -1.12 37.37
CA GLN A 6 17.73 -2.35 36.84
C GLN A 6 17.07 -3.62 37.40
N ASN A 7 16.79 -3.67 38.70
CA ASN A 7 16.11 -4.82 39.30
C ASN A 7 14.63 -4.94 38.90
N PHE A 8 13.96 -3.83 38.58
CA PHE A 8 12.56 -3.83 38.14
C PHE A 8 12.44 -4.32 36.68
N PHE A 9 13.35 -3.89 35.80
CA PHE A 9 13.42 -4.34 34.39
C PHE A 9 14.06 -5.74 34.21
N GLN A 10 14.73 -6.29 35.23
CA GLN A 10 15.26 -7.66 35.18
C GLN A 10 14.34 -8.72 35.80
N ASN A 11 13.43 -8.35 36.71
CA ASN A 11 12.69 -9.34 37.51
C ASN A 11 11.15 -9.32 37.35
N VAL A 12 10.57 -8.40 36.57
CA VAL A 12 9.10 -8.30 36.45
C VAL A 12 8.59 -8.33 34.99
N PHE A 13 9.34 -7.76 34.05
CA PHE A 13 9.11 -7.86 32.60
C PHE A 13 10.45 -7.71 31.88
N GLU A 14 10.76 -8.55 30.90
CA GLU A 14 11.97 -8.35 30.08
C GLU A 14 11.77 -7.09 29.21
N VAL A 15 12.82 -6.29 28.98
CA VAL A 15 12.75 -5.06 28.15
C VAL A 15 12.13 -5.36 26.78
N SER A 16 12.40 -6.54 26.24
CA SER A 16 11.79 -7.12 25.04
C SER A 16 10.25 -7.20 25.09
N ASP A 17 9.66 -7.62 26.21
CA ASP A 17 8.20 -7.72 26.37
C ASP A 17 7.54 -6.34 26.33
N LEU A 18 8.20 -5.34 26.91
CA LEU A 18 7.71 -3.95 26.91
C LEU A 18 7.74 -3.32 25.51
N ILE A 19 8.75 -3.66 24.70
CA ILE A 19 8.82 -3.23 23.30
C ILE A 19 7.58 -3.72 22.55
N LEU A 20 7.25 -5.01 22.63
CA LEU A 20 6.10 -5.57 21.93
C LEU A 20 4.77 -5.02 22.45
N LEU A 21 4.62 -4.94 23.77
CA LEU A 21 3.40 -4.43 24.39
C LEU A 21 3.11 -2.99 23.95
N PHE A 22 4.09 -2.09 24.06
CA PHE A 22 3.89 -0.70 23.66
C PHE A 22 3.75 -0.54 22.14
N SER A 23 4.37 -1.40 21.33
CA SER A 23 4.14 -1.42 19.88
C SER A 23 2.69 -1.76 19.53
N ALA A 24 2.17 -2.84 20.13
CA ALA A 24 0.80 -3.28 19.91
C ALA A 24 -0.21 -2.23 20.42
N LEU A 25 0.06 -1.63 21.59
CA LEU A 25 -0.77 -0.55 22.14
C LEU A 25 -0.73 0.70 21.25
N SER A 26 0.44 1.13 20.77
CA SER A 26 0.56 2.26 19.85
C SER A 26 -0.33 2.08 18.62
N LEU A 27 -0.37 0.86 18.07
CA LEU A 27 -1.19 0.59 16.89
C LEU A 27 -2.66 0.44 17.22
N ALA A 28 -3.01 -0.27 18.29
CA ALA A 28 -4.39 -0.38 18.74
C ALA A 28 -5.03 1.00 18.97
N PHE A 29 -4.30 1.93 19.58
CA PHE A 29 -4.77 3.30 19.82
C PHE A 29 -4.77 4.20 18.57
N LYS A 30 -4.11 3.78 17.48
CA LYS A 30 -4.22 4.43 16.17
C LYS A 30 -5.36 3.87 15.31
N LEU A 31 -5.97 2.75 15.69
CA LEU A 31 -7.11 2.18 14.96
C LEU A 31 -8.42 2.87 15.38
N HIS A 32 -9.32 3.06 14.42
CA HIS A 32 -10.48 3.96 14.54
C HIS A 32 -11.63 3.48 15.44
N ASN A 33 -11.54 2.31 16.08
CA ASN A 33 -12.63 1.72 16.87
C ASN A 33 -12.16 1.25 18.24
N LEU A 34 -11.77 2.20 19.11
CA LEU A 34 -11.40 1.89 20.48
C LEU A 34 -12.64 1.62 21.35
N PRO A 35 -12.56 0.67 22.30
CA PRO A 35 -13.63 0.46 23.27
C PRO A 35 -13.78 1.71 24.17
N GLU A 36 -15.00 1.93 24.67
CA GLU A 36 -15.33 3.08 25.53
C GLU A 36 -14.40 3.21 26.74
N THR A 37 -13.95 2.08 27.30
CA THR A 37 -12.98 2.06 28.40
C THR A 37 -11.62 2.67 28.03
N ALA A 38 -11.14 2.46 26.81
CA ALA A 38 -9.90 3.04 26.32
C ALA A 38 -10.05 4.53 26.01
N LEU A 39 -11.22 4.95 25.50
CA LEU A 39 -11.56 6.36 25.29
C LEU A 39 -11.63 7.12 26.63
N ASN A 40 -12.33 6.56 27.61
CA ASN A 40 -12.42 7.13 28.96
C ASN A 40 -11.03 7.24 29.62
N TYR A 41 -10.12 6.28 29.37
CA TYR A 41 -8.75 6.39 29.83
C TYR A 41 -8.01 7.57 29.19
N CYS A 42 -8.12 7.75 27.87
CA CYS A 42 -7.57 8.89 27.14
C CYS A 42 -8.06 10.22 27.70
N ASP A 43 -9.36 10.34 27.98
CA ASP A 43 -9.97 11.54 28.56
C ASP A 43 -9.42 11.83 29.97
N ASN A 44 -9.26 10.80 30.80
CA ASN A 44 -8.73 10.93 32.16
C ASN A 44 -7.28 11.45 32.18
N ILE A 45 -6.45 11.02 31.23
CA ILE A 45 -5.06 11.46 31.11
C ILE A 45 -4.90 12.70 30.20
N ARG A 46 -6.00 13.22 29.65
CA ARG A 46 -6.06 14.39 28.75
C ARG A 46 -5.20 14.24 27.49
N LEU A 47 -5.17 13.03 26.93
CA LEU A 47 -4.54 12.76 25.63
C LEU A 47 -5.60 12.31 24.64
N THR A 48 -5.41 12.65 23.36
CA THR A 48 -6.18 12.01 22.30
C THR A 48 -5.68 10.58 22.11
N PRO A 49 -6.49 9.66 21.55
CA PRO A 49 -6.01 8.31 21.18
C PRO A 49 -4.74 8.33 20.33
N LYS A 50 -4.67 9.25 19.36
CA LYS A 50 -3.48 9.49 18.52
C LYS A 50 -2.28 9.94 19.35
N GLY A 51 -2.46 10.90 20.27
CA GLY A 51 -1.40 11.38 21.14
C GLY A 51 -0.87 10.31 22.09
N LEU A 52 -1.75 9.50 22.69
CA LEU A 52 -1.34 8.38 23.53
C LEU A 52 -0.60 7.29 22.73
N ALA A 53 -1.05 7.02 21.50
CA ALA A 53 -0.36 6.10 20.62
C ALA A 53 1.05 6.57 20.23
N GLU A 54 1.24 7.88 20.03
CA GLU A 54 2.55 8.50 19.82
C GLU A 54 3.43 8.39 21.07
N GLU A 55 2.89 8.62 22.28
CA GLU A 55 3.65 8.40 23.51
C GLU A 55 4.12 6.95 23.69
N TYR A 56 3.26 5.97 23.35
CA TYR A 56 3.67 4.56 23.39
C TYR A 56 4.78 4.27 22.37
N TYR A 57 4.68 4.84 21.16
CA TYR A 57 5.71 4.70 20.14
C TYR A 57 7.05 5.28 20.60
N ASP A 58 7.04 6.51 21.12
CA ASP A 58 8.24 7.19 21.61
C ASP A 58 8.89 6.45 22.78
N LYS A 59 8.08 5.80 23.64
CA LYS A 59 8.59 4.92 24.70
C LYS A 59 9.29 3.70 24.12
N VAL A 60 8.76 3.09 23.05
CA VAL A 60 9.44 1.98 22.38
C VAL A 60 10.77 2.42 21.77
N GLU A 61 10.80 3.55 21.05
CA GLU A 61 12.04 4.06 20.45
C GLU A 61 13.12 4.30 21.52
N LYS A 62 12.76 4.89 22.67
CA LYS A 62 13.68 5.04 23.81
C LYS A 62 14.17 3.70 24.36
N LEU A 63 13.30 2.69 24.45
CA LEU A 63 13.70 1.35 24.90
C LEU A 63 14.65 0.68 23.89
N ILE A 64 14.42 0.85 22.59
CA ILE A 64 15.30 0.36 21.51
C ILE A 64 16.67 1.04 21.60
N GLU A 65 16.71 2.36 21.75
CA GLU A 65 17.95 3.12 21.94
C GLU A 65 18.72 2.61 23.18
N LEU A 66 18.05 2.50 24.33
CA LEU A 66 18.66 1.96 25.55
C LEU A 66 19.20 0.55 25.36
N ASN A 67 18.50 -0.30 24.61
CA ASN A 67 18.94 -1.66 24.32
C ASN A 67 20.23 -1.67 23.47
N SER A 68 20.35 -0.75 22.51
CA SER A 68 21.54 -0.61 21.65
C SER A 68 22.79 -0.17 22.43
N PHE A 69 22.64 0.64 23.49
CA PHE A 69 23.76 1.09 24.34
C PHE A 69 24.27 0.01 25.31
N MET A 70 23.43 -0.97 25.65
CA MET A 70 23.74 -1.98 26.67
C MET A 70 24.55 -3.17 26.14
N ILE A 71 25.02 -3.14 24.87
CA ILE A 71 25.71 -4.26 24.19
C ILE A 71 24.85 -5.54 24.29
N HIS A 72 23.53 -5.38 24.24
CA HIS A 72 22.63 -6.52 24.14
C HIS A 72 22.59 -7.01 22.69
N PRO A 73 22.48 -8.34 22.49
CA PRO A 73 22.41 -8.91 21.15
C PRO A 73 21.20 -8.37 20.39
N ILE A 74 21.28 -8.44 19.07
CA ILE A 74 20.19 -8.07 18.16
C ILE A 74 18.89 -8.78 18.61
N SER A 75 17.92 -8.01 19.09
CA SER A 75 16.64 -8.49 19.64
C SER A 75 15.60 -8.67 18.53
N ILE A 76 14.91 -9.80 18.55
CA ILE A 76 13.83 -10.12 17.59
C ILE A 76 12.61 -9.23 17.80
N GLU A 77 12.36 -8.78 19.03
CA GLU A 77 11.23 -7.91 19.37
C GLU A 77 11.38 -6.53 18.73
N VAL A 78 12.61 -6.03 18.59
CA VAL A 78 12.88 -4.82 17.80
C VAL A 78 12.53 -5.05 16.34
N LEU A 79 12.89 -6.20 15.75
CA LEU A 79 12.50 -6.51 14.37
C LEU A 79 10.98 -6.60 14.24
N GLN A 80 10.31 -7.28 15.17
CA GLN A 80 8.85 -7.39 15.19
C GLN A 80 8.17 -6.02 15.30
N HIS A 81 8.67 -5.12 16.16
CA HIS A 81 8.24 -3.73 16.24
C HIS A 81 8.37 -3.04 14.89
N LEU A 82 9.57 -3.06 14.28
CA LEU A 82 9.83 -2.38 13.01
C LEU A 82 8.97 -2.94 11.87
N VAL A 83 8.80 -4.26 11.78
CA VAL A 83 7.93 -4.92 10.79
C VAL A 83 6.48 -4.50 10.94
N LEU A 84 5.99 -4.47 12.17
CA LEU A 84 4.62 -4.11 12.49
C LEU A 84 4.34 -2.64 12.16
N HIS A 85 5.28 -1.75 12.47
CA HIS A 85 5.18 -0.33 12.10
C HIS A 85 5.39 -0.11 10.59
N ALA A 86 6.23 -0.88 9.91
CA ALA A 86 6.33 -0.86 8.45
C ALA A 86 5.01 -1.27 7.77
N ALA A 87 4.31 -2.27 8.29
CA ALA A 87 2.99 -2.67 7.79
C ALA A 87 1.95 -1.55 7.96
N LYS A 88 2.02 -0.83 9.08
CA LYS A 88 1.15 0.32 9.34
C LYS A 88 1.51 1.53 8.48
N ASP A 89 2.80 1.79 8.26
CA ASP A 89 3.26 2.87 7.38
C ASP A 89 2.89 2.58 5.91
N PHE A 90 2.86 1.31 5.48
CA PHE A 90 2.31 0.93 4.18
C PHE A 90 0.82 1.31 4.01
N LEU A 91 0.04 1.25 5.10
CA LEU A 91 -1.36 1.68 5.10
C LEU A 91 -1.52 3.22 5.22
N ASP A 92 -0.44 3.96 5.40
CA ASP A 92 -0.46 5.42 5.39
C ASP A 92 -0.29 5.90 3.94
N PRO A 93 -1.13 6.82 3.44
CA PRO A 93 -1.01 7.34 2.07
C PRO A 93 0.26 8.18 1.84
N SER A 94 1.06 8.48 2.88
CA SER A 94 2.25 9.31 2.80
C SER A 94 3.50 8.48 2.43
N PRO A 95 4.02 8.57 1.18
CA PRO A 95 5.12 7.72 0.70
C PRO A 95 6.46 7.96 1.42
N GLU A 96 6.63 9.10 2.08
CA GLU A 96 7.85 9.45 2.84
C GLU A 96 8.02 8.62 4.13
N LYS A 97 6.98 7.90 4.57
CA LYS A 97 6.97 7.17 5.84
C LYS A 97 7.52 5.74 5.77
N ILE A 98 8.14 5.33 4.67
CA ILE A 98 8.77 4.00 4.53
C ILE A 98 10.04 3.80 5.39
N LEU A 99 10.32 4.71 6.34
CA LEU A 99 11.45 4.65 7.25
C LEU A 99 11.50 3.35 8.05
N ASN A 100 10.36 2.88 8.57
CA ASN A 100 10.35 1.64 9.37
C ASN A 100 10.62 0.40 8.52
N LEU A 101 10.21 0.40 7.24
CA LEU A 101 10.53 -0.67 6.31
C LEU A 101 12.04 -0.76 6.08
N THR A 102 12.69 0.37 5.78
CA THR A 102 14.14 0.39 5.53
C THR A 102 14.94 0.05 6.79
N ARG A 103 14.53 0.54 7.96
CA ARG A 103 15.10 0.15 9.26
C ARG A 103 14.94 -1.34 9.52
N ALA A 104 13.75 -1.91 9.27
CA ALA A 104 13.49 -3.33 9.49
C ALA A 104 14.36 -4.22 8.60
N ILE A 105 14.53 -3.85 7.32
CA ILE A 105 15.40 -4.58 6.38
C ILE A 105 16.85 -4.54 6.86
N HIS A 106 17.35 -3.35 7.19
CA HIS A 106 18.72 -3.19 7.69
C HIS A 106 18.96 -4.00 8.98
N TYR A 107 17.98 -3.98 9.89
CA TYR A 107 18.05 -4.70 11.15
C TYR A 107 18.02 -6.23 10.94
N LEU A 108 17.19 -6.71 10.01
CA LEU A 108 17.13 -8.12 9.61
C LEU A 108 18.47 -8.59 9.02
N ASP A 109 19.08 -7.80 8.14
CA ASP A 109 20.40 -8.13 7.56
C ASP A 109 21.47 -8.29 8.66
N GLY A 110 21.39 -7.47 9.71
CA GLY A 110 22.20 -7.63 10.93
C GLY A 110 21.98 -8.98 11.61
N ILE A 111 20.73 -9.37 11.90
CA ILE A 111 20.39 -10.67 12.52
C ILE A 111 20.95 -11.84 11.69
N ILE A 112 20.77 -11.79 10.37
CA ILE A 112 21.21 -12.86 9.46
C ILE A 112 22.73 -12.94 9.38
N SER A 113 23.41 -11.79 9.34
CA SER A 113 24.87 -11.71 9.16
C SER A 113 25.64 -12.12 10.41
N GLU A 114 25.14 -11.77 11.59
CA GLU A 114 25.83 -12.05 12.86
C GLU A 114 25.67 -13.49 13.34
N GLY A 115 24.74 -14.26 12.75
CA GLY A 115 24.62 -15.70 12.98
C GLY A 115 24.42 -16.10 14.45
N SER A 116 23.16 -16.32 14.85
CA SER A 116 22.79 -17.05 16.07
C SER A 116 23.27 -16.44 17.41
N HIS A 117 23.08 -15.13 17.59
CA HIS A 117 23.04 -14.51 18.92
C HIS A 117 21.65 -14.05 19.37
N SER A 118 20.63 -14.19 18.52
CA SER A 118 19.23 -13.95 18.89
C SER A 118 18.61 -15.20 19.53
N SER A 119 17.79 -15.03 20.57
CA SER A 119 16.90 -16.07 21.12
C SER A 119 15.85 -16.59 20.13
N ALA A 120 15.69 -15.92 18.99
CA ALA A 120 14.70 -16.24 17.98
C ALA A 120 14.93 -17.59 17.27
N THR A 121 13.84 -18.28 17.00
CA THR A 121 13.85 -19.49 16.18
C THR A 121 14.08 -19.14 14.71
N PRO A 122 14.69 -20.04 13.92
CA PRO A 122 14.81 -19.85 12.47
C PRO A 122 13.46 -19.65 11.76
N GLU A 123 12.38 -20.23 12.30
CA GLU A 123 11.02 -20.07 11.78
C GLU A 123 10.51 -18.64 11.95
N GLU A 124 10.74 -18.02 13.11
CA GLU A 124 10.34 -16.64 13.37
C GLU A 124 11.08 -15.66 12.47
N ILE A 125 12.40 -15.82 12.34
CA ILE A 125 13.21 -15.01 11.44
C ILE A 125 12.69 -15.17 10.01
N TRP A 126 12.45 -16.41 9.56
CA TRP A 126 11.91 -16.68 8.24
C TRP A 126 10.53 -16.03 8.01
N LYS A 127 9.61 -16.09 8.99
CA LYS A 127 8.30 -15.44 8.91
C LYS A 127 8.41 -13.92 8.78
N LEU A 128 9.30 -13.30 9.56
CA LEU A 128 9.52 -11.85 9.50
C LEU A 128 10.18 -11.44 8.19
N THR A 129 11.17 -12.20 7.69
CA THR A 129 11.78 -11.99 6.37
C THR A 129 10.73 -12.06 5.26
N MET A 130 9.87 -13.08 5.27
CA MET A 130 8.79 -13.22 4.30
C MET A 130 7.77 -12.07 4.39
N THR A 131 7.47 -11.61 5.60
CA THR A 131 6.57 -10.48 5.82
C THR A 131 7.17 -9.18 5.27
N LEU A 132 8.44 -8.88 5.56
CA LEU A 132 9.13 -7.71 5.02
C LEU A 132 9.24 -7.74 3.50
N LYS A 133 9.58 -8.91 2.93
CA LYS A 133 9.61 -9.10 1.48
C LYS A 133 8.25 -8.76 0.86
N ASN A 134 7.16 -9.23 1.46
CA ASN A 134 5.81 -8.93 0.98
C ASN A 134 5.47 -7.46 1.13
N ILE A 135 5.79 -6.81 2.26
CA ILE A 135 5.55 -5.37 2.47
C ILE A 135 6.33 -4.56 1.43
N ASP A 136 7.62 -4.82 1.24
CA ASP A 136 8.45 -4.13 0.24
C ASP A 136 7.91 -4.31 -1.19
N SER A 137 7.45 -5.52 -1.52
CA SER A 137 6.80 -5.79 -2.81
C SER A 137 5.49 -5.02 -2.96
N LEU A 138 4.67 -4.96 -1.91
CA LEU A 138 3.40 -4.22 -1.92
C LEU A 138 3.65 -2.72 -2.05
N VAL A 139 4.65 -2.17 -1.36
CA VAL A 139 5.04 -0.77 -1.51
C VAL A 139 5.41 -0.47 -2.97
N CYS A 140 6.20 -1.35 -3.61
CA CYS A 140 6.52 -1.27 -5.03
C CYS A 140 5.26 -1.35 -5.92
N ILE A 141 4.32 -2.25 -5.64
CA ILE A 141 3.09 -2.44 -6.44
C ILE A 141 2.14 -1.24 -6.32
N PHE A 142 1.92 -0.72 -5.11
CA PHE A 142 0.94 0.35 -4.86
C PHE A 142 1.50 1.74 -5.09
N PHE A 143 2.79 1.97 -4.77
CA PHE A 143 3.43 3.28 -4.82
C PHE A 143 4.46 3.41 -5.94
N GLN A 144 4.74 2.35 -6.69
CA GLN A 144 5.69 2.34 -7.82
C GLN A 144 7.12 2.76 -7.45
N THR A 145 7.49 2.60 -6.18
CA THR A 145 8.84 2.85 -5.68
C THR A 145 9.74 1.65 -5.97
N SER A 146 11.05 1.89 -6.06
CA SER A 146 12.01 0.79 -6.17
C SER A 146 11.94 -0.07 -4.91
N PRO A 147 11.88 -1.42 -5.03
CA PRO A 147 11.99 -2.30 -3.87
C PRO A 147 13.37 -2.15 -3.23
N PHE A 148 13.42 -2.20 -1.91
CA PHE A 148 14.67 -2.20 -1.14
C PHE A 148 15.25 -3.61 -1.02
N MET A 149 14.37 -4.61 -0.88
CA MET A 149 14.76 -6.01 -0.82
C MET A 149 14.98 -6.54 -2.24
N GLN A 150 16.24 -6.76 -2.60
CA GLN A 150 16.56 -7.40 -3.88
C GLN A 150 16.18 -8.87 -3.82
N LYS A 151 15.21 -9.27 -4.67
CA LYS A 151 14.67 -10.63 -4.78
C LYS A 151 15.76 -11.72 -4.76
N ASP A 152 16.87 -11.52 -5.45
CA ASP A 152 17.92 -12.54 -5.59
C ASP A 152 18.75 -12.71 -4.30
N ILE A 153 18.99 -11.63 -3.57
CA ILE A 153 19.69 -11.66 -2.26
C ILE A 153 18.77 -12.29 -1.23
N VAL A 154 17.49 -11.91 -1.22
CA VAL A 154 16.50 -12.43 -0.27
C VAL A 154 16.18 -13.88 -0.53
N GLU A 155 16.08 -14.33 -1.79
CA GLU A 155 15.92 -15.74 -2.10
C GLU A 155 17.12 -16.56 -1.60
N ALA A 156 18.35 -16.07 -1.79
CA ALA A 156 19.54 -16.74 -1.24
C ALA A 156 19.52 -16.79 0.30
N GLN A 157 19.09 -15.72 0.96
CA GLN A 157 18.93 -15.68 2.43
C GLN A 157 17.82 -16.64 2.91
N LEU A 158 16.66 -16.65 2.23
CA LEU A 158 15.53 -17.53 2.54
C LEU A 158 15.90 -19.00 2.35
N VAL A 159 16.67 -19.34 1.30
CA VAL A 159 17.18 -20.70 1.08
C VAL A 159 18.05 -21.17 2.25
N ARG A 160 18.88 -20.29 2.83
CA ARG A 160 19.69 -20.61 4.02
C ARG A 160 18.83 -20.85 5.27
N LEU A 161 17.65 -20.22 5.34
CA LEU A 161 16.68 -20.38 6.43
C LEU A 161 15.65 -21.50 6.16
N ASN A 162 15.71 -22.16 5.00
CA ASN A 162 14.63 -23.01 4.51
C ASN A 162 14.63 -24.39 5.19
N ASN A 163 13.84 -24.52 6.25
CA ASN A 163 13.59 -25.79 6.96
C ASN A 163 12.21 -26.40 6.63
N SER A 164 11.68 -26.20 5.41
CA SER A 164 10.35 -26.68 5.01
C SER A 164 9.19 -26.12 5.87
N PHE A 165 9.30 -24.87 6.29
CA PHE A 165 8.23 -24.20 7.03
C PHE A 165 6.96 -24.07 6.18
N SER A 166 5.79 -24.27 6.80
CA SER A 166 4.50 -24.27 6.10
C SER A 166 3.92 -22.86 6.01
N GLU A 167 3.77 -22.35 4.79
CA GLU A 167 2.96 -21.16 4.52
C GLU A 167 1.46 -21.49 4.57
N THR A 168 0.68 -20.58 5.13
CA THR A 168 -0.78 -20.58 4.95
C THR A 168 -1.14 -20.34 3.48
N MET A 169 -2.35 -20.74 3.07
CA MET A 169 -2.81 -20.51 1.69
C MET A 169 -2.78 -19.02 1.31
N PHE A 170 -3.20 -18.15 2.23
CA PHE A 170 -3.13 -16.70 2.05
C PHE A 170 -1.70 -16.23 1.78
N GLN A 171 -0.73 -16.65 2.61
CA GLN A 171 0.68 -16.27 2.43
C GLN A 171 1.24 -16.74 1.08
N LYS A 172 0.91 -17.97 0.65
CA LYS A 172 1.32 -18.50 -0.67
C LYS A 172 0.79 -17.65 -1.81
N LEU A 173 -0.50 -17.32 -1.78
CA LEU A 173 -1.13 -16.49 -2.83
C LEU A 173 -0.55 -15.07 -2.82
N LEU A 174 -0.38 -14.47 -1.64
CA LEU A 174 0.19 -13.13 -1.50
C LEU A 174 1.63 -13.08 -2.03
N ASN A 175 2.47 -14.06 -1.66
CA ASN A 175 3.85 -14.16 -2.14
C ASN A 175 3.90 -14.34 -3.66
N SER A 176 3.01 -15.16 -4.24
CA SER A 176 2.89 -15.30 -5.70
C SER A 176 2.51 -14.00 -6.40
N LEU A 177 1.53 -13.26 -5.86
CA LEU A 177 1.16 -11.93 -6.37
C LEU A 177 2.33 -10.94 -6.26
N CYS A 178 3.00 -10.89 -5.12
CA CYS A 178 4.15 -10.02 -4.88
C CYS A 178 5.30 -10.31 -5.87
N ASN A 179 5.65 -11.58 -6.06
CA ASN A 179 6.69 -11.99 -7.01
C ASN A 179 6.32 -11.61 -8.45
N GLN A 180 5.05 -11.76 -8.81
CA GLN A 180 4.55 -11.40 -10.14
C GLN A 180 4.56 -9.88 -10.35
N GLY A 181 4.15 -9.10 -9.34
CA GLY A 181 4.18 -7.63 -9.39
C GLY A 181 5.59 -7.07 -9.49
N LEU A 182 6.54 -7.62 -8.72
CA LEU A 182 7.95 -7.26 -8.84
C LEU A 182 8.51 -7.58 -10.23
N ALA A 183 8.14 -8.72 -10.82
CA ALA A 183 8.56 -9.07 -12.18
C ALA A 183 8.02 -8.06 -13.21
N MET A 184 6.74 -7.69 -13.12
CA MET A 184 6.14 -6.68 -13.99
C MET A 184 6.77 -5.30 -13.83
N TYR A 185 7.01 -4.87 -12.59
CA TYR A 185 7.69 -3.61 -12.30
C TYR A 185 9.09 -3.56 -12.93
N LYS A 186 9.86 -4.64 -12.81
CA LYS A 186 11.16 -4.77 -13.48
C LYS A 186 11.00 -4.73 -15.00
N SER A 187 10.08 -5.51 -15.57
CA SER A 187 9.84 -5.54 -17.01
C SER A 187 9.48 -4.16 -17.57
N ALA A 188 8.61 -3.41 -16.89
CA ALA A 188 8.20 -2.08 -17.34
C ALA A 188 9.33 -1.03 -17.32
N ARG A 189 10.34 -1.21 -16.47
CA ARG A 189 11.45 -0.25 -16.31
C ARG A 189 12.71 -0.61 -17.11
N TYR A 190 12.92 -1.89 -17.41
CA TYR A 190 14.19 -2.36 -17.96
C TYR A 190 14.09 -2.96 -19.37
N LEU A 191 12.88 -3.27 -19.87
CA LEU A 191 12.70 -3.77 -21.24
C LEU A 191 12.45 -2.63 -22.23
N SER A 192 12.70 -2.89 -23.50
CA SER A 192 12.20 -2.00 -24.56
C SER A 192 10.66 -2.03 -24.62
N VAL A 193 10.05 -1.02 -25.24
CA VAL A 193 8.58 -0.97 -25.42
C VAL A 193 8.07 -2.21 -26.16
N GLU A 194 8.77 -2.65 -27.21
CA GLU A 194 8.39 -3.81 -28.02
C GLU A 194 8.48 -5.11 -27.22
N GLU A 195 9.58 -5.29 -26.46
CA GLU A 195 9.77 -6.44 -25.57
C GLU A 195 8.71 -6.47 -24.47
N TYR A 196 8.39 -5.32 -23.90
CA TYR A 196 7.34 -5.19 -22.90
C TYR A 196 5.98 -5.62 -23.47
N ILE A 197 5.57 -5.03 -24.59
CA ILE A 197 4.30 -5.34 -25.26
C ILE A 197 4.20 -6.83 -25.61
N HIS A 198 5.29 -7.46 -26.03
CA HIS A 198 5.32 -8.89 -26.30
C HIS A 198 5.06 -9.73 -25.04
N ASN A 199 5.62 -9.30 -23.90
CA ASN A 199 5.51 -9.99 -22.62
C ASN A 199 4.21 -9.71 -21.86
N VAL A 200 3.40 -8.72 -22.27
CA VAL A 200 2.12 -8.39 -21.61
C VAL A 200 1.19 -9.60 -21.53
N ASN A 201 1.05 -10.36 -22.64
CA ASN A 201 0.15 -11.50 -22.69
C ASN A 201 0.57 -12.63 -21.74
N GLU A 202 1.86 -12.92 -21.65
CA GLU A 202 2.38 -13.95 -20.72
C GLU A 202 2.06 -13.57 -19.27
N ASN A 203 2.29 -12.31 -18.94
CA ASN A 203 2.01 -11.74 -17.63
C ASN A 203 0.50 -11.74 -17.30
N GLU A 204 -0.35 -11.44 -18.28
CA GLU A 204 -1.81 -11.49 -18.14
C GLU A 204 -2.33 -12.91 -17.87
N VAL A 205 -1.76 -13.91 -18.54
CA VAL A 205 -2.09 -15.33 -18.28
C VAL A 205 -1.72 -15.71 -16.85
N LYS A 206 -0.52 -15.34 -16.38
CA LYS A 206 -0.08 -15.60 -14.99
C LYS A 206 -1.01 -14.95 -13.96
N ILE A 207 -1.40 -13.69 -14.17
CA ILE A 207 -2.38 -13.01 -13.31
C ILE A 207 -3.72 -13.75 -13.32
N SER A 208 -4.21 -14.16 -14.49
CA SER A 208 -5.51 -14.82 -14.62
C SER A 208 -5.55 -16.16 -13.90
N LEU A 209 -4.46 -16.93 -13.96
CA LEU A 209 -4.31 -18.17 -13.18
C LEU A 209 -4.35 -17.90 -11.68
N LEU A 210 -3.65 -16.85 -11.21
CA LEU A 210 -3.70 -16.46 -9.79
C LEU A 210 -5.11 -16.04 -9.34
N LEU A 211 -5.88 -15.37 -10.21
CA LEU A 211 -7.27 -15.02 -9.90
C LEU A 211 -8.12 -16.27 -9.67
N MET A 212 -8.00 -17.27 -10.55
CA MET A 212 -8.69 -18.54 -10.39
C MET A 212 -8.28 -19.23 -9.09
N GLU A 213 -7.00 -19.20 -8.72
CA GLU A 213 -6.54 -19.77 -7.46
C GLU A 213 -7.10 -19.04 -6.23
N ILE A 214 -7.20 -17.71 -6.27
CA ILE A 214 -7.81 -16.91 -5.21
C ILE A 214 -9.28 -17.28 -5.05
N ASP A 215 -10.04 -17.32 -6.15
CA ASP A 215 -11.46 -17.66 -6.12
C ASP A 215 -11.72 -19.07 -5.58
N LEU A 216 -10.83 -20.02 -5.87
CA LEU A 216 -10.97 -21.42 -5.42
C LEU A 216 -10.49 -21.66 -3.99
N LYS A 217 -9.48 -20.92 -3.52
CA LYS A 217 -8.72 -21.30 -2.31
C LYS A 217 -8.68 -20.24 -1.21
N ALA A 218 -8.96 -18.96 -1.50
CA ALA A 218 -8.74 -17.88 -0.54
C ALA A 218 -9.89 -17.71 0.47
N TYR A 219 -11.13 -17.97 0.06
CA TYR A 219 -12.29 -17.78 0.94
C TYR A 219 -12.66 -19.08 1.66
N THR A 220 -12.77 -19.01 2.99
CA THR A 220 -13.20 -20.12 3.84
C THR A 220 -14.32 -19.63 4.75
N PRO A 221 -15.59 -20.01 4.50
CA PRO A 221 -16.76 -19.46 5.21
C PRO A 221 -16.69 -19.52 6.74
N GLN A 222 -15.91 -20.47 7.29
CA GLN A 222 -15.73 -20.66 8.73
C GLN A 222 -14.77 -19.65 9.39
N ASN A 223 -13.99 -18.89 8.60
CA ASN A 223 -13.03 -17.91 9.10
C ASN A 223 -13.42 -16.49 8.65
N PRO A 224 -13.90 -15.62 9.56
CA PRO A 224 -14.25 -14.23 9.24
C PRO A 224 -13.10 -13.45 8.59
N MET A 225 -11.85 -13.72 8.98
CA MET A 225 -10.67 -13.08 8.39
C MET A 225 -10.44 -13.48 6.93
N SER A 226 -10.97 -14.64 6.49
CA SER A 226 -10.79 -15.09 5.11
C SER A 226 -11.51 -14.20 4.10
N LYS A 227 -12.58 -13.51 4.52
CA LYS A 227 -13.29 -12.54 3.66
C LYS A 227 -12.40 -11.36 3.32
N ILE A 228 -11.79 -10.75 4.35
CA ILE A 228 -10.85 -9.63 4.22
C ILE A 228 -9.60 -10.08 3.45
N GLN A 229 -9.05 -11.25 3.76
CA GLN A 229 -7.89 -11.81 3.06
C GLN A 229 -8.18 -12.03 1.57
N CYS A 230 -9.35 -12.57 1.23
CA CYS A 230 -9.79 -12.75 -0.16
C CYS A 230 -9.94 -11.41 -0.88
N PHE A 231 -10.60 -10.43 -0.23
CA PHE A 231 -10.69 -9.06 -0.74
C PHE A 231 -9.30 -8.48 -1.02
N PHE A 232 -8.39 -8.53 -0.05
CA PHE A 232 -7.05 -7.97 -0.18
C PHE A 232 -6.27 -8.62 -1.33
N LEU A 233 -6.30 -9.95 -1.45
CA LEU A 233 -5.66 -10.67 -2.56
C LEU A 233 -6.23 -10.25 -3.92
N LYS A 234 -7.55 -10.13 -4.04
CA LYS A 234 -8.20 -9.64 -5.26
C LYS A 234 -7.81 -8.20 -5.56
N TYR A 235 -7.73 -7.35 -4.54
CA TYR A 235 -7.37 -5.95 -4.70
C TYR A 235 -5.93 -5.78 -5.19
N VAL A 236 -4.98 -6.52 -4.60
CA VAL A 236 -3.60 -6.60 -5.06
C VAL A 236 -3.56 -7.09 -6.51
N LEU A 237 -4.30 -8.16 -6.85
CA LEU A 237 -4.35 -8.71 -8.20
C LEU A 237 -4.84 -7.70 -9.24
N TRP A 238 -5.93 -6.98 -8.96
CA TRP A 238 -6.42 -5.95 -9.88
C TRP A 238 -5.46 -4.77 -9.97
N THR A 239 -4.76 -4.43 -8.89
CA THR A 239 -3.67 -3.46 -8.91
C THR A 239 -2.51 -3.92 -9.80
N LEU A 240 -2.19 -5.23 -9.84
CA LEU A 240 -1.21 -5.78 -10.79
C LEU A 240 -1.65 -5.64 -12.24
N LYS A 241 -2.95 -5.81 -12.53
CA LYS A 241 -3.47 -5.56 -13.90
C LYS A 241 -3.33 -4.10 -14.29
N VAL A 242 -3.63 -3.17 -13.38
CA VAL A 242 -3.37 -1.74 -13.60
C VAL A 242 -1.88 -1.52 -13.88
N LEU A 243 -0.98 -2.06 -13.06
CA LEU A 243 0.47 -1.95 -13.24
C LEU A 243 0.94 -2.55 -14.59
N LEU A 244 0.31 -3.63 -15.05
CA LEU A 244 0.62 -4.29 -16.32
C LEU A 244 0.22 -3.48 -17.56
N TYR A 245 -0.83 -2.65 -17.45
CA TYR A 245 -1.29 -1.89 -18.60
C TYR A 245 -0.90 -0.41 -18.52
N GLN A 246 -0.60 0.12 -17.34
CA GLN A 246 -0.30 1.54 -17.13
C GLN A 246 0.83 2.10 -18.02
N PRO A 247 1.93 1.37 -18.31
CA PRO A 247 3.00 1.90 -19.16
C PRO A 247 2.53 2.28 -20.58
N VAL A 248 1.39 1.78 -21.05
CA VAL A 248 0.86 2.12 -22.38
C VAL A 248 0.26 3.52 -22.45
N ILE A 249 0.03 4.19 -21.32
CA ILE A 249 -0.48 5.58 -21.28
C ILE A 249 0.50 6.53 -21.99
N THR A 250 1.81 6.30 -21.86
CA THR A 250 2.84 7.16 -22.46
C THR A 250 3.08 6.87 -23.95
N LEU A 251 2.37 5.90 -24.53
CA LEU A 251 2.48 5.53 -25.94
C LEU A 251 1.43 6.28 -26.77
N SER A 252 1.81 6.72 -27.96
CA SER A 252 0.91 7.44 -28.86
C SER A 252 -0.15 6.49 -29.43
N ASP A 253 -1.37 7.01 -29.63
CA ASP A 253 -2.49 6.22 -30.19
C ASP A 253 -2.27 5.85 -31.66
N GLU A 254 -1.40 6.59 -32.37
CA GLU A 254 -1.13 6.43 -33.80
C GLU A 254 -0.25 5.20 -34.09
N ASP A 255 0.33 4.58 -33.05
CA ASP A 255 1.37 3.58 -33.26
C ASP A 255 0.84 2.16 -33.50
N PHE A 256 -0.24 1.68 -32.84
CA PHE A 256 -0.72 0.28 -32.99
C PHE A 256 -2.16 0.00 -32.49
N ASP A 257 -2.95 -0.82 -33.21
CA ASP A 257 -4.23 -1.40 -32.73
C ASP A 257 -4.11 -2.09 -31.36
N LYS A 258 -2.93 -2.63 -31.06
CA LYS A 258 -2.61 -3.28 -29.78
C LYS A 258 -2.60 -2.28 -28.62
N VAL A 259 -2.15 -1.04 -28.83
CA VAL A 259 -2.10 -0.01 -27.77
C VAL A 259 -3.52 0.38 -27.36
N GLN A 260 -4.43 0.54 -28.31
CA GLN A 260 -5.84 0.83 -28.02
C GLN A 260 -6.47 -0.28 -27.17
N LEU A 261 -6.25 -1.56 -27.52
CA LEU A 261 -6.74 -2.68 -26.73
C LEU A 261 -6.18 -2.66 -25.30
N LEU A 262 -4.90 -2.34 -25.13
CA LEU A 262 -4.27 -2.28 -23.80
C LEU A 262 -4.80 -1.10 -22.97
N LYS A 263 -5.09 0.06 -23.59
CA LYS A 263 -5.76 1.18 -22.90
C LYS A 263 -7.18 0.82 -22.47
N GLU A 264 -7.92 0.06 -23.27
CA GLU A 264 -9.24 -0.47 -22.88
C GLU A 264 -9.14 -1.43 -21.68
N LYS A 265 -8.17 -2.35 -21.68
CA LYS A 265 -7.90 -3.25 -20.55
C LYS A 265 -7.45 -2.50 -19.30
N LEU A 266 -6.69 -1.41 -19.45
CA LEU A 266 -6.32 -0.55 -18.34
C LEU A 266 -7.57 0.10 -17.73
N ALA A 267 -8.42 0.72 -18.55
CA ALA A 267 -9.65 1.34 -18.09
C ALA A 267 -10.57 0.34 -17.38
N GLU A 268 -10.75 -0.85 -17.95
CA GLU A 268 -11.49 -1.95 -17.33
C GLU A 268 -10.92 -2.28 -15.95
N SER A 269 -9.60 -2.47 -15.86
CA SER A 269 -8.91 -2.81 -14.61
C SER A 269 -9.05 -1.73 -13.54
N LEU A 270 -9.00 -0.44 -13.94
CA LEU A 270 -9.20 0.69 -13.04
C LEU A 270 -10.64 0.72 -12.48
N VAL A 271 -11.64 0.52 -13.34
CA VAL A 271 -13.06 0.46 -12.94
C VAL A 271 -13.32 -0.72 -12.02
N TYR A 272 -12.73 -1.89 -12.29
CA TYR A 272 -12.84 -3.04 -11.40
C TYR A 272 -12.18 -2.83 -10.04
N CYS A 273 -10.98 -2.21 -9.98
CA CYS A 273 -10.36 -1.82 -8.71
C CYS A 273 -11.30 -0.92 -7.91
N PHE A 274 -11.85 0.11 -8.56
CA PHE A 274 -12.79 1.05 -7.96
C PHE A 274 -14.01 0.33 -7.38
N ARG A 275 -14.69 -0.50 -8.18
CA ARG A 275 -15.88 -1.24 -7.74
C ARG A 275 -15.56 -2.17 -6.58
N LEU A 276 -14.44 -2.89 -6.64
CA LEU A 276 -14.04 -3.81 -5.58
C LEU A 276 -13.84 -3.08 -4.22
N SER A 277 -13.21 -1.90 -4.23
CA SER A 277 -13.08 -1.05 -3.04
C SER A 277 -14.43 -0.59 -2.51
N MET A 278 -15.31 -0.11 -3.40
CA MET A 278 -16.63 0.40 -3.00
C MET A 278 -17.53 -0.70 -2.43
N ASP A 279 -17.54 -1.87 -3.07
CA ASP A 279 -18.35 -3.02 -2.67
C ASP A 279 -17.88 -3.62 -1.35
N SER A 280 -16.59 -3.46 -1.02
CA SER A 280 -15.96 -4.01 0.20
C SER A 280 -15.66 -2.92 1.25
N PHE A 281 -16.31 -1.75 1.14
CA PHE A 281 -15.97 -0.59 1.97
C PHE A 281 -16.25 -0.82 3.45
N GLN A 282 -17.24 -1.64 3.80
CA GLN A 282 -17.51 -2.00 5.19
C GLN A 282 -16.34 -2.79 5.79
N GLU A 283 -15.86 -3.80 5.07
CA GLU A 283 -14.73 -4.63 5.48
C GLU A 283 -13.44 -3.81 5.60
N ILE A 284 -13.24 -2.84 4.68
CA ILE A 284 -12.12 -1.89 4.75
C ILE A 284 -12.19 -1.05 6.04
N CYS A 285 -13.38 -0.59 6.43
CA CYS A 285 -13.57 0.14 7.68
C CYS A 285 -13.28 -0.74 8.91
N GLU A 286 -13.70 -2.00 8.88
CA GLU A 286 -13.49 -2.95 9.99
C GLU A 286 -12.01 -3.19 10.28
N VAL A 287 -11.16 -3.18 9.25
CA VAL A 287 -9.70 -3.33 9.41
C VAL A 287 -8.95 -2.01 9.58
N GLY A 288 -9.66 -0.88 9.67
CA GLY A 288 -9.05 0.42 9.93
C GLY A 288 -8.19 0.97 8.79
N ALA A 289 -8.45 0.56 7.55
CA ALA A 289 -7.73 1.06 6.38
C ALA A 289 -8.53 1.99 5.41
N PRO A 290 -9.61 2.70 5.83
CA PRO A 290 -10.45 3.45 4.89
C PRO A 290 -9.68 4.53 4.14
N SER A 291 -8.76 5.24 4.80
CA SER A 291 -7.96 6.29 4.17
C SER A 291 -7.04 5.75 3.08
N PHE A 292 -6.35 4.63 3.34
CA PHE A 292 -5.48 3.97 2.35
C PHE A 292 -6.23 3.65 1.06
N PHE A 293 -7.32 2.88 1.20
CA PHE A 293 -8.10 2.44 0.04
C PHE A 293 -8.81 3.61 -0.63
N PHE A 294 -9.24 4.63 0.12
CA PHE A 294 -9.79 5.85 -0.46
C PHE A 294 -8.78 6.53 -1.39
N PHE A 295 -7.56 6.79 -0.91
CA PHE A 295 -6.56 7.50 -1.72
C PHE A 295 -6.06 6.66 -2.89
N ASP A 296 -5.85 5.35 -2.70
CA ASP A 296 -5.47 4.48 -3.82
C ASP A 296 -6.59 4.42 -4.88
N THR A 297 -7.85 4.31 -4.45
CA THR A 297 -9.02 4.33 -5.35
C THR A 297 -9.13 5.67 -6.09
N LEU A 298 -8.87 6.80 -5.41
CA LEU A 298 -8.85 8.12 -6.05
C LEU A 298 -7.78 8.21 -7.15
N LYS A 299 -6.57 7.66 -6.89
CA LYS A 299 -5.52 7.56 -7.91
C LYS A 299 -5.96 6.73 -9.12
N LYS A 300 -6.75 5.67 -8.92
CA LYS A 300 -7.28 4.87 -10.04
C LYS A 300 -8.29 5.65 -10.88
N ILE A 301 -9.18 6.42 -10.25
CA ILE A 301 -10.13 7.30 -10.95
C ILE A 301 -9.38 8.37 -11.76
N PHE A 302 -8.35 8.99 -11.17
CA PHE A 302 -7.49 9.92 -11.90
C PHE A 302 -6.84 9.25 -13.12
N SER A 303 -6.33 8.04 -12.97
CA SER A 303 -5.71 7.27 -14.06
C SER A 303 -6.68 6.97 -15.22
N LEU A 304 -7.98 6.88 -14.94
CA LEU A 304 -9.01 6.58 -15.93
C LEU A 304 -9.14 7.71 -16.97
N LEU A 305 -8.82 8.96 -16.60
CA LEU A 305 -8.78 10.09 -17.53
C LEU A 305 -7.78 9.88 -18.68
N PHE A 306 -6.67 9.21 -18.40
CA PHE A 306 -5.60 8.97 -19.37
C PHE A 306 -5.83 7.72 -20.23
N CYS A 307 -6.90 6.96 -19.97
CA CYS A 307 -7.29 5.81 -20.78
C CYS A 307 -8.16 6.19 -21.98
N ARG A 308 -8.19 7.48 -22.34
CA ARG A 308 -8.93 8.05 -23.46
C ARG A 308 -8.61 7.30 -24.76
N ASN A 309 -9.65 6.81 -25.44
CA ASN A 309 -9.62 6.47 -26.86
C ASN A 309 -10.72 7.25 -27.59
N GLU A 310 -10.66 7.35 -28.92
CA GLU A 310 -11.61 8.13 -29.74
C GLU A 310 -13.10 7.73 -29.56
N LYS A 311 -13.41 6.62 -28.88
CA LYS A 311 -14.77 6.10 -28.66
C LYS A 311 -15.23 6.04 -27.21
N TYR A 312 -14.42 6.51 -26.26
CA TYR A 312 -14.71 6.68 -24.82
C TYR A 312 -15.79 5.77 -24.23
N SER A 313 -15.46 4.50 -24.03
CA SER A 313 -16.38 3.53 -23.43
C SER A 313 -16.68 3.77 -21.94
N TYR A 314 -15.81 4.47 -21.19
CA TYR A 314 -15.88 4.53 -19.71
C TYR A 314 -16.20 5.93 -19.12
N ARG A 315 -16.73 6.86 -19.92
CA ARG A 315 -17.04 8.23 -19.47
C ARG A 315 -18.04 8.24 -18.30
N ASN A 316 -19.11 7.46 -18.41
CA ASN A 316 -20.16 7.44 -17.38
C ASN A 316 -19.62 6.90 -16.06
N GLU A 317 -18.83 5.82 -16.15
CA GLU A 317 -18.16 5.17 -15.03
C GLU A 317 -17.24 6.13 -14.30
N LEU A 318 -16.51 7.00 -15.00
CA LEU A 318 -15.68 8.03 -14.36
C LEU A 318 -16.52 9.00 -13.52
N PHE A 319 -17.57 9.60 -14.09
CA PHE A 319 -18.41 10.57 -13.38
C PHE A 319 -19.19 9.93 -12.23
N GLU A 320 -19.67 8.70 -12.41
CA GLU A 320 -20.27 7.92 -11.33
C GLU A 320 -19.26 7.64 -10.21
N SER A 321 -18.03 7.26 -10.55
CA SER A 321 -16.97 7.00 -9.58
C SER A 321 -16.61 8.25 -8.78
N MET A 322 -16.49 9.41 -9.44
CA MET A 322 -16.24 10.69 -8.75
C MET A 322 -17.38 11.05 -7.80
N LYS A 323 -18.64 10.87 -8.20
CA LYS A 323 -19.80 11.12 -7.34
C LYS A 323 -19.77 10.23 -6.09
N LEU A 324 -19.49 8.95 -6.27
CA LEU A 324 -19.37 7.99 -5.16
C LEU A 324 -18.21 8.35 -4.24
N MET A 325 -17.06 8.75 -4.77
CA MET A 325 -15.92 9.21 -3.96
C MET A 325 -16.24 10.46 -3.14
N LYS A 326 -17.03 11.41 -3.66
CA LYS A 326 -17.46 12.58 -2.88
C LYS A 326 -18.32 12.16 -1.68
N GLN A 327 -19.27 11.24 -1.90
CA GLN A 327 -20.09 10.70 -0.83
C GLN A 327 -19.23 9.97 0.21
N LEU A 328 -18.22 9.23 -0.25
CA LEU A 328 -17.31 8.52 0.62
C LEU A 328 -16.45 9.48 1.44
N ALA A 329 -15.85 10.49 0.81
CA ALA A 329 -15.03 11.50 1.47
C ALA A 329 -15.79 12.20 2.61
N LEU A 330 -17.08 12.52 2.41
CA LEU A 330 -17.95 13.05 3.47
C LEU A 330 -18.14 12.05 4.62
N LYS A 331 -18.30 10.76 4.30
CA LYS A 331 -18.51 9.71 5.31
C LYS A 331 -17.28 9.46 6.19
N ILE A 332 -16.07 9.63 5.63
CA ILE A 332 -14.80 9.42 6.35
C ILE A 332 -14.11 10.72 6.77
N ASP A 333 -14.83 11.85 6.73
CA ASP A 333 -14.37 13.18 7.16
C ASP A 333 -13.07 13.66 6.48
N LEU A 334 -12.92 13.37 5.18
CA LEU A 334 -11.80 13.83 4.36
C LEU A 334 -12.18 15.10 3.58
N ALA A 335 -12.33 16.21 4.30
CA ALA A 335 -12.77 17.49 3.73
C ALA A 335 -11.88 17.99 2.59
N TYR A 336 -10.55 17.84 2.72
CA TYR A 336 -9.61 18.26 1.67
C TYR A 336 -9.78 17.46 0.37
N SER A 337 -10.08 16.16 0.48
CA SER A 337 -10.30 15.29 -0.68
C SER A 337 -11.51 15.70 -1.51
N LEU A 338 -12.50 16.39 -0.93
CA LEU A 338 -13.64 16.91 -1.69
C LEU A 338 -13.20 17.92 -2.75
N LYS A 339 -12.30 18.83 -2.36
CA LYS A 339 -11.72 19.82 -3.29
C LYS A 339 -11.00 19.13 -4.44
N ILE A 340 -10.17 18.13 -4.14
CA ILE A 340 -9.46 17.36 -5.18
C ILE A 340 -10.45 16.71 -6.16
N ILE A 341 -11.55 16.12 -5.65
CA ILE A 341 -12.54 15.47 -6.51
C ILE A 341 -13.34 16.52 -7.32
N ASP A 342 -13.60 17.70 -6.77
CA ASP A 342 -14.24 18.81 -7.49
C ASP A 342 -13.34 19.33 -8.64
N ASP A 343 -12.04 19.51 -8.38
CA ASP A 343 -11.06 19.90 -9.38
C ASP A 343 -10.95 18.82 -10.48
N LEU A 344 -10.89 17.55 -10.07
CA LEU A 344 -10.91 16.41 -10.99
C LEU A 344 -12.20 16.37 -11.85
N THR A 345 -13.36 16.69 -11.25
CA THR A 345 -14.64 16.77 -11.96
C THR A 345 -14.61 17.87 -13.02
N THR A 346 -14.03 19.03 -12.67
CA THR A 346 -13.89 20.18 -13.57
C THR A 346 -13.03 19.83 -14.77
N ILE A 347 -11.88 19.22 -14.54
CA ILE A 347 -10.95 18.81 -15.60
C ILE A 347 -11.56 17.73 -16.47
N SER A 348 -12.21 16.74 -15.85
CA SER A 348 -12.97 15.74 -16.58
C SER A 348 -13.97 16.42 -17.52
N ASN A 349 -14.76 17.37 -17.02
CA ASN A 349 -15.71 18.13 -17.84
C ASN A 349 -15.02 18.88 -18.98
N CYS A 350 -13.90 19.56 -18.75
CA CYS A 350 -13.13 20.23 -19.81
C CYS A 350 -12.67 19.24 -20.88
N VAL A 351 -12.10 18.11 -20.47
CA VAL A 351 -11.64 17.03 -21.35
C VAL A 351 -12.78 16.45 -22.19
N TYR A 352 -13.97 16.24 -21.60
CA TYR A 352 -15.14 15.67 -22.27
C TYR A 352 -16.02 16.69 -23.04
N GLN A 353 -16.01 17.98 -22.69
CA GLN A 353 -16.74 19.02 -23.43
C GLN A 353 -16.09 19.33 -24.78
N LYS A 354 -14.75 19.20 -24.89
CA LYS A 354 -13.99 19.38 -26.13
C LYS A 354 -14.40 18.41 -27.25
N ASP A 355 -14.95 17.25 -26.93
CA ASP A 355 -15.42 16.27 -27.92
C ASP A 355 -16.78 16.64 -28.54
N TYR A 356 -17.56 17.53 -27.90
CA TYR A 356 -18.78 18.09 -28.48
C TYR A 356 -18.52 19.30 -29.39
N THR A 357 -17.46 20.09 -29.13
CA THR A 357 -17.14 21.31 -29.88
C THR A 357 -16.16 21.10 -31.04
N LYS A 358 -15.48 19.94 -31.10
CA LYS A 358 -14.63 19.54 -32.25
C LYS A 358 -15.37 19.26 -33.57
N ALA A 359 -16.68 19.51 -33.64
CA ALA A 359 -17.38 19.66 -34.92
C ALA A 359 -17.25 21.07 -35.52
N GLY A 360 -16.58 22.04 -34.87
CA GLY A 360 -16.65 23.43 -35.32
C GLY A 360 -15.44 24.35 -35.16
N ASP A 361 -14.62 24.30 -34.09
CA ASP A 361 -13.62 25.36 -33.88
C ASP A 361 -12.28 24.85 -33.33
N LEU A 362 -11.20 25.16 -34.07
CA LEU A 362 -9.82 25.13 -33.59
C LEU A 362 -9.51 26.48 -32.93
N GLY A 363 -9.69 26.56 -31.61
CA GLY A 363 -9.22 27.69 -30.80
C GLY A 363 -8.89 27.19 -29.39
N ASP A 364 -7.72 27.58 -28.89
CA ASP A 364 -7.19 27.32 -27.54
C ASP A 364 -6.73 25.90 -27.19
N PHE A 365 -5.66 25.46 -27.86
CA PHE A 365 -4.85 24.34 -27.35
C PHE A 365 -3.91 24.77 -26.20
N GLU A 366 -3.37 25.99 -26.23
CA GLU A 366 -2.38 26.48 -25.24
C GLU A 366 -2.98 26.74 -23.85
N ALA A 367 -4.24 27.19 -23.75
CA ALA A 367 -4.89 27.41 -22.46
C ALA A 367 -5.17 26.11 -21.70
N ILE A 368 -5.44 25.02 -22.43
CA ILE A 368 -5.77 23.70 -21.86
C ILE A 368 -4.51 22.97 -21.41
N ASP A 369 -3.43 23.03 -22.20
CA ASP A 369 -2.13 22.53 -21.75
C ASP A 369 -1.70 23.30 -20.49
N SER A 370 -1.95 24.61 -20.43
CA SER A 370 -1.70 25.38 -19.20
C SER A 370 -2.59 24.97 -18.02
N GLU A 371 -3.85 24.58 -18.22
CA GLU A 371 -4.75 24.12 -17.14
C GLU A 371 -4.41 22.70 -16.67
N ILE A 372 -4.01 21.81 -17.60
CA ILE A 372 -3.51 20.47 -17.27
C ILE A 372 -2.17 20.60 -16.55
N ASP A 373 -1.28 21.47 -17.00
CA ASP A 373 -0.01 21.74 -16.35
C ASP A 373 -0.23 22.39 -14.99
N HIS A 374 -1.13 23.36 -14.84
CA HIS A 374 -1.50 23.94 -13.53
C HIS A 374 -2.15 22.91 -12.61
N PHE A 375 -2.93 21.96 -13.13
CA PHE A 375 -3.49 20.89 -12.33
C PHE A 375 -2.45 19.83 -11.96
N CYS A 376 -1.54 19.49 -12.87
CA CYS A 376 -0.43 18.62 -12.58
C CYS A 376 0.48 19.28 -11.55
N GLU A 377 0.81 20.56 -11.68
CA GLU A 377 1.53 21.35 -10.68
C GLU A 377 0.76 21.41 -9.36
N PHE A 378 -0.56 21.64 -9.37
CA PHE A 378 -1.40 21.62 -8.17
C PHE A 378 -1.42 20.23 -7.52
N LEU A 379 -1.49 19.14 -8.29
CA LEU A 379 -1.39 17.79 -7.79
C LEU A 379 0.01 17.52 -7.26
N PHE A 380 1.08 17.89 -7.95
CA PHE A 380 2.45 17.70 -7.47
C PHE A 380 2.71 18.50 -6.19
N SER A 381 2.29 19.77 -6.12
CA SER A 381 2.43 20.61 -4.92
C SER A 381 1.54 20.15 -3.77
N ASN A 382 0.36 19.57 -4.03
CA ASN A 382 -0.58 19.23 -2.94
C ASN A 382 -0.67 17.75 -2.57
N PHE A 383 -0.32 16.83 -3.45
CA PHE A 383 -0.17 15.41 -3.12
C PHE A 383 1.22 15.09 -2.55
N TYR A 384 2.25 15.89 -2.87
CA TYR A 384 3.62 15.68 -2.39
C TYR A 384 4.13 16.78 -1.45
N GLU A 385 3.87 18.08 -1.65
CA GLU A 385 4.41 19.13 -0.76
C GLU A 385 3.51 19.45 0.44
N ASN A 386 2.19 19.28 0.31
CA ASN A 386 1.30 19.17 1.47
C ASN A 386 1.30 17.71 1.92
N SER A 387 2.39 17.30 2.55
CA SER A 387 2.32 16.19 3.50
C SER A 387 1.04 16.36 4.32
N PHE A 388 0.35 15.25 4.59
CA PHE A 388 -0.81 15.13 5.49
C PHE A 388 -0.52 15.61 6.95
N SER A 389 0.49 16.45 7.14
CA SER A 389 0.81 17.27 8.29
C SER A 389 -0.22 18.39 8.47
N SER A 390 -1.44 18.02 8.90
CA SER A 390 -2.20 18.70 9.95
C SER A 390 -3.69 18.39 9.83
N ILE A 391 -4.12 17.22 10.31
CA ILE A 391 -5.32 17.09 11.15
C ILE A 391 -4.97 16.17 12.33
#